data_AF-A0A0F9GSC2-F1
#
_entry.id   AF-A0A0F9GSC2-F1
#
_cell.length_a   1.000
_cell.length_b   1.000
_cell.length_c   1.000
_cell.angle_alpha   90.00
_cell.angle_beta   90.00
_cell.angle_gamma   90.00
#
_symmetry.space_group_name_H-M   'P 1'
#
loop_
_entity.id
_entity.type
_entity.pdbx_description
1 polymer ?
#
loop_
_entity_poly.entity_id
_entity_poly.type
_entity_poly.pdbx_seq_one_letter_code
_entity_poly.pdbx_strand_id
1 'polypeptide(L)'
;MSVPLSICFHGTDERSAENILREGFDEGTYFARHLEDALEYGGPHVFGVAFEEKKLPPHWQFTSARRVPADSIVHYRIHWVRRVRSDMSLWKRVFESNIAMGPDYCDGEGQDYGDMEEVEAVSPLLLEPR
;
A
#
# COMPACT_ATOMS: atom_id res chain seq x y z
N MET A 1 36.75 -10.46 -3.26
CA MET A 1 35.91 -9.27 -3.44
C MET A 1 34.65 -9.50 -2.63
N SER A 2 34.25 -8.56 -1.76
CA SER A 2 33.00 -8.67 -0.99
C SER A 2 31.81 -8.57 -1.93
N VAL A 3 30.80 -9.42 -1.72
CA VAL A 3 29.52 -9.31 -2.43
C VAL A 3 28.76 -8.07 -1.94
N PRO A 4 28.16 -7.26 -2.82
CA PRO A 4 27.33 -6.13 -2.39
C PRO A 4 26.09 -6.67 -1.67
N LEU A 5 25.78 -6.06 -0.53
CA LEU A 5 24.61 -6.37 0.29
C LEU A 5 23.62 -5.21 0.25
N SER A 6 22.34 -5.55 0.34
CA SER A 6 21.25 -4.60 0.47
C SER A 6 20.37 -4.96 1.66
N ILE A 7 19.78 -3.94 2.28
CA ILE A 7 18.83 -4.11 3.37
C ILE A 7 17.43 -4.10 2.76
N CYS A 8 16.67 -5.16 3.02
CA CYS A 8 15.25 -5.25 2.75
C CYS A 8 14.47 -5.32 4.07
N PHE A 9 13.18 -5.06 4.02
CA PHE A 9 12.35 -4.86 5.21
C PHE A 9 11.23 -5.88 5.29
N HIS A 10 10.94 -6.35 6.49
CA HIS A 10 9.75 -7.14 6.78
C HIS A 10 9.01 -6.52 7.96
N GLY A 11 7.75 -6.14 7.74
CA GLY A 11 6.86 -5.67 8.80
C GLY A 11 5.96 -6.80 9.26
N THR A 12 5.63 -6.83 10.55
CA THR A 12 4.81 -7.89 11.14
C THR A 12 4.12 -7.44 12.43
N ASP A 13 3.45 -8.37 13.09
CA ASP A 13 2.86 -8.22 14.42
C ASP A 13 3.82 -8.63 15.56
N GLU A 14 3.46 -8.29 16.79
CA GLU A 14 4.29 -8.54 17.98
C GLU A 14 4.60 -10.03 18.19
N ARG A 15 3.59 -10.89 18.02
CA ARG A 15 3.71 -12.34 18.25
C ARG A 15 4.67 -12.98 17.26
N SER A 16 4.57 -12.59 16.00
CA SER A 16 5.42 -13.07 14.92
C SER A 16 6.85 -12.55 15.08
N ALA A 17 7.01 -11.29 15.52
CA ALA A 17 8.31 -10.69 15.78
C ALA A 17 9.12 -11.47 16.83
N GLU A 18 8.49 -11.93 17.91
CA GLU A 18 9.17 -12.76 18.93
C GLU A 18 9.73 -14.07 18.35
N ASN A 19 8.95 -14.73 17.50
CA ASN A 19 9.40 -15.95 16.82
C ASN A 19 10.54 -15.65 15.85
N ILE A 20 10.41 -14.60 15.02
CA ILE A 20 11.42 -14.21 14.04
C ILE A 20 12.76 -13.89 14.71
N LEU A 21 12.76 -13.22 15.86
CA LEU A 21 13.98 -12.92 16.60
C LEU A 21 14.72 -14.19 17.08
N ARG A 22 13.99 -15.26 17.41
CA ARG A 22 14.57 -16.54 17.86
C ARG A 22 14.99 -17.43 16.70
N GLU A 23 14.19 -17.45 15.65
CA GLU A 23 14.19 -18.52 14.65
C GLU A 23 14.53 -18.05 13.24
N GLY A 24 14.53 -16.74 13.00
CA GLY A 24 14.59 -16.16 11.67
C GLY A 24 13.24 -16.21 10.97
N PHE A 25 13.25 -16.01 9.65
CA PHE A 25 12.04 -15.96 8.83
C PHE A 25 11.82 -17.29 8.11
N ASP A 26 10.57 -17.73 8.08
CA ASP A 26 10.18 -18.93 7.36
C ASP A 26 10.27 -18.76 5.84
N GLU A 27 10.28 -19.88 5.12
CA GLU A 27 10.14 -19.88 3.67
C GLU A 27 8.81 -19.23 3.24
N GLY A 28 8.84 -18.48 2.15
CA GLY A 28 7.68 -17.76 1.64
C GLY A 28 7.41 -16.43 2.35
N THR A 29 8.23 -16.04 3.33
CA THR A 29 8.11 -14.73 3.99
C THR A 29 8.33 -13.61 2.97
N TYR A 30 7.44 -12.62 3.00
CA TYR A 30 7.50 -11.43 2.15
C TYR A 30 8.46 -10.38 2.71
N PHE A 31 9.28 -9.80 1.83
CA PHE A 31 10.18 -8.69 2.12
C PHE A 31 9.94 -7.57 1.11
N ALA A 32 10.09 -6.33 1.56
CA ALA A 32 10.00 -5.14 0.74
C ALA A 32 11.37 -4.47 0.60
N ARG A 33 11.61 -3.77 -0.51
CA ARG A 33 12.83 -2.98 -0.71
C ARG A 33 12.82 -1.67 0.08
N HIS A 34 11.63 -1.22 0.50
CA HIS A 34 11.45 0.05 1.20
C HIS A 34 10.76 -0.16 2.55
N LEU A 35 11.06 0.72 3.50
CA LEU A 35 10.55 0.64 4.88
C LEU A 35 9.05 0.95 4.92
N GLU A 36 8.62 1.89 4.09
CA GLU A 36 7.24 2.38 3.99
C GLU A 36 6.29 1.24 3.63
N ASP A 37 6.69 0.39 2.67
CA ASP A 37 5.92 -0.78 2.24
C ASP A 37 5.79 -1.81 3.38
N ALA A 38 6.87 -2.06 4.12
CA ALA A 38 6.84 -2.97 5.26
C ALA A 38 5.90 -2.47 6.37
N LEU A 39 5.87 -1.15 6.61
CA LEU A 39 4.99 -0.52 7.58
C LEU A 39 3.52 -0.56 7.14
N GLU A 40 3.23 -0.27 5.87
CA GLU A 40 1.88 -0.20 5.33
C GLU A 40 1.21 -1.59 5.31
N TYR A 41 1.93 -2.62 4.86
CA TYR A 41 1.35 -3.94 4.62
C TYR A 41 1.60 -4.97 5.71
N GLY A 42 2.71 -4.83 6.45
CA GLY A 42 3.17 -5.86 7.40
C GLY A 42 2.76 -5.56 8.84
N GLY A 43 3.06 -4.35 9.30
CA GLY A 43 2.76 -3.91 10.66
C GLY A 43 3.90 -3.16 11.34
N PRO A 44 3.69 -2.76 12.60
CA PRO A 44 4.60 -1.84 13.29
C PRO A 44 5.92 -2.47 13.71
N HIS A 45 6.02 -3.81 13.76
CA HIS A 45 7.25 -4.51 14.10
C HIS A 45 8.07 -4.74 12.83
N VAL A 46 9.11 -3.94 12.61
CA VAL A 46 9.87 -3.96 11.37
C VAL A 46 11.30 -4.47 11.57
N PHE A 47 11.69 -5.41 10.72
CA PHE A 47 13.03 -5.96 10.61
C PHE A 47 13.72 -5.42 9.37
N GLY A 48 14.95 -4.93 9.52
CA GLY A 48 15.88 -4.73 8.41
C GLY A 48 16.78 -5.95 8.26
N VAL A 49 16.80 -6.55 7.07
CA VAL A 49 17.39 -7.86 6.79
C VAL A 49 18.36 -7.74 5.62
N ALA A 50 19.57 -8.28 5.78
CA ALA A 50 20.61 -8.23 4.76
C ALA A 50 20.42 -9.35 3.72
N PHE A 51 20.43 -8.96 2.44
CA PHE A 51 20.43 -9.87 1.30
C PHE A 51 21.58 -9.53 0.35
N GLU A 52 22.04 -10.55 -0.39
CA GLU A 52 22.97 -10.32 -1.50
C GLU A 52 22.24 -9.66 -2.67
N GLU A 53 22.68 -8.48 -3.10
CA GLU A 53 21.98 -7.67 -4.11
C GLU A 53 21.72 -8.43 -5.42
N LYS A 54 22.69 -9.26 -5.83
CA LYS A 54 22.61 -10.05 -7.07
C LYS A 54 21.53 -11.14 -7.04
N LYS A 55 21.05 -11.52 -5.86
CA LYS A 55 20.02 -12.56 -5.67
C LYS A 55 18.64 -11.97 -5.47
N LEU A 56 18.51 -10.65 -5.36
CA LEU A 56 17.24 -10.00 -5.12
C LEU A 56 16.43 -9.89 -6.42
N PRO A 57 15.15 -10.32 -6.41
CA PRO A 57 14.24 -10.06 -7.52
C PRO A 57 14.06 -8.54 -7.76
N PRO A 58 13.78 -8.10 -8.99
CA PRO A 58 13.66 -6.67 -9.31
C PRO A 58 12.38 -6.01 -8.76
N HIS A 59 11.48 -6.79 -8.15
CA HIS A 59 10.21 -6.30 -7.62
C HIS A 59 10.40 -5.56 -6.29
N TRP A 60 9.49 -4.60 -6.03
CA TRP A 60 9.45 -3.84 -4.78
C TRP A 60 9.20 -4.74 -3.57
N GLN A 61 8.43 -5.80 -3.75
CA GLN A 61 8.21 -6.88 -2.80
C GLN A 61 8.57 -8.23 -3.41
N PHE A 62 9.12 -9.12 -2.60
CA PHE A 62 9.49 -10.47 -2.98
C PHE A 62 9.36 -11.44 -1.81
N THR A 63 9.34 -12.74 -2.09
CA THR A 63 9.39 -13.78 -1.05
C THR A 63 10.74 -14.47 -1.00
N SER A 64 11.15 -14.95 0.18
CA SER A 64 12.31 -15.82 0.27
C SER A 64 11.94 -17.26 -0.07
N ALA A 65 12.59 -17.83 -1.08
CA ALA A 65 12.42 -19.24 -1.46
C ALA A 65 13.03 -20.23 -0.44
N ARG A 66 13.67 -19.73 0.62
CA ARG A 66 14.27 -20.50 1.71
C ARG A 66 14.06 -19.74 3.01
N ARG A 67 14.23 -20.47 4.13
CA ARG A 67 14.34 -19.86 5.45
C ARG A 67 15.49 -18.85 5.48
N VAL A 68 15.25 -17.66 6.04
CA VAL A 68 16.27 -16.64 6.26
C VAL A 68 16.67 -16.68 7.74
N PRO A 69 17.94 -16.97 8.08
CA PRO A 69 18.34 -17.13 9.47
C PRO A 69 18.32 -15.80 10.23
N ALA A 70 18.11 -15.88 11.55
CA ALA A 70 18.08 -14.70 12.44
C ALA A 70 19.35 -13.84 12.33
N ASP A 71 20.51 -14.45 12.07
CA ASP A 71 21.78 -13.75 11.86
C ASP A 71 21.79 -12.80 10.65
N SER A 72 20.80 -12.90 9.75
CA SER A 72 20.63 -11.97 8.63
C SER A 72 19.93 -10.66 9.05
N ILE A 73 19.36 -10.61 10.27
CA ILE A 73 18.69 -9.43 10.81
C ILE A 73 19.76 -8.41 11.20
N VAL A 74 19.73 -7.26 10.53
CA VAL A 74 20.60 -6.12 10.81
C VAL A 74 20.04 -5.28 11.96
N HIS A 75 18.72 -5.11 11.99
CA HIS A 75 18.05 -4.39 13.07
C HIS A 75 16.57 -4.78 13.16
N TYR A 76 15.99 -4.53 14.33
CA TYR A 76 14.57 -4.67 14.62
C TYR A 76 14.09 -3.40 15.35
N ARG A 77 12.97 -2.82 14.90
CA ARG A 77 12.40 -1.59 15.46
C ARG A 77 10.88 -1.69 15.52
N ILE A 78 10.30 -1.10 16.55
CA ILE A 78 8.85 -0.94 16.69
C ILE A 78 8.49 0.49 16.27
N HIS A 79 7.65 0.61 15.25
CA HIS A 79 7.17 1.87 14.71
C HIS A 79 5.75 2.13 15.21
N TRP A 80 5.60 3.15 16.06
CA TRP A 80 4.28 3.60 16.47
C TRP A 80 3.62 4.35 15.31
N VAL A 81 2.76 3.67 14.55
CA VAL A 81 1.96 4.34 13.53
C VAL A 81 0.93 5.22 14.25
N ARG A 82 1.22 6.53 14.31
CA ARG A 82 0.25 7.53 14.79
C ARG A 82 -0.96 7.45 13.86
N ARG A 83 -2.11 6.99 14.38
CA ARG A 83 -3.39 6.89 13.65
C ARG A 83 -3.60 8.11 12.74
N VAL A 84 -3.83 7.84 11.46
CA VAL A 84 -4.18 8.87 10.47
C VAL A 84 -5.61 9.32 10.71
N ARG A 85 -5.81 10.63 10.65
CA ARG A 85 -7.10 11.31 10.73
C ARG A 85 -7.77 11.29 9.36
N SER A 86 -8.98 10.76 9.30
CA SER A 86 -9.82 10.83 8.10
C SER A 86 -10.52 12.19 8.04
N ASP A 87 -10.40 12.89 6.90
CA ASP A 87 -11.18 14.10 6.62
C ASP A 87 -12.29 13.77 5.62
N MET A 88 -13.45 13.45 6.17
CA MET A 88 -14.64 13.11 5.39
C MET A 88 -15.16 14.27 4.54
N SER A 89 -14.82 15.52 4.88
CA SER A 89 -15.20 16.69 4.09
C SER A 89 -14.34 16.80 2.83
N LEU A 90 -13.04 16.52 2.93
CA LEU A 90 -12.16 16.43 1.76
C LEU A 90 -12.55 15.25 0.89
N TRP A 91 -12.84 14.09 1.49
CA TRP A 91 -13.31 12.92 0.77
C TRP A 91 -14.59 13.21 -0.02
N LYS A 92 -15.56 13.88 0.60
CA LYS A 92 -16.81 14.28 -0.05
C LYS A 92 -16.56 15.23 -1.22
N ARG A 93 -15.66 16.21 -1.06
CA ARG A 93 -15.29 17.14 -2.15
C ARG A 93 -14.61 16.44 -3.33
N VAL A 94 -13.73 15.48 -3.07
CA VAL A 94 -13.09 14.67 -4.13
C VAL A 94 -14.12 13.80 -4.84
N PHE A 95 -15.02 13.19 -4.08
CA PHE A 95 -16.11 12.39 -4.63
C PHE A 95 -17.03 13.25 -5.52
N GLU A 96 -17.46 14.41 -5.02
CA GLU A 96 -18.30 15.35 -5.77
C GLU A 96 -17.57 15.91 -7.00
N SER A 97 -16.26 16.22 -6.91
CA SER A 97 -15.50 16.70 -8.07
C SER A 97 -15.34 15.63 -9.14
N ASN A 98 -15.20 14.36 -8.76
CA ASN A 98 -15.01 13.27 -9.72
C ASN A 98 -16.34 12.76 -10.31
N ILE A 99 -17.46 12.95 -9.61
CA ILE A 99 -18.81 12.79 -10.20
C ILE A 99 -19.12 13.95 -11.14
N ALA A 100 -18.70 15.18 -10.81
CA ALA A 100 -18.84 16.34 -11.69
C ALA A 100 -17.99 16.24 -12.97
N MET A 101 -17.04 15.31 -13.03
CA MET A 101 -16.18 15.05 -14.20
C MET A 101 -16.72 13.94 -15.13
N GLY A 102 -17.91 13.37 -14.86
CA GLY A 102 -18.58 12.41 -15.77
C GLY A 102 -17.81 11.10 -16.06
N PRO A 103 -18.47 10.07 -16.59
CA PRO A 103 -17.82 8.81 -16.94
C PRO A 103 -17.09 8.96 -18.28
N ASP A 104 -15.77 9.18 -18.25
CA ASP A 104 -14.95 9.14 -19.48
C ASP A 104 -13.76 8.16 -19.33
N TYR A 105 -14.11 6.91 -18.98
CA TYR A 105 -13.29 5.73 -19.19
C TYR A 105 -14.27 4.63 -19.67
N CYS A 106 -14.23 4.04 -20.87
CA CYS A 106 -13.36 4.13 -22.03
C CYS A 106 -14.17 3.59 -23.22
N ASP A 107 -14.40 4.38 -24.27
CA ASP A 107 -14.80 3.84 -25.57
C ASP A 107 -13.74 4.30 -26.59
N GLY A 108 -13.07 3.32 -27.20
CA GLY A 108 -11.95 3.56 -28.09
C GLY A 108 -12.33 4.35 -29.34
N GLU A 109 -11.31 5.00 -29.92
CA GLU A 109 -11.20 5.32 -31.35
C GLU A 109 -12.38 6.12 -31.97
N GLY A 110 -12.22 7.44 -32.06
CA GLY A 110 -12.61 8.16 -33.29
C GLY A 110 -13.62 9.31 -33.16
N GLN A 111 -13.09 10.51 -33.39
CA GLN A 111 -13.63 11.59 -34.22
C GLN A 111 -14.98 12.26 -33.84
N ASP A 112 -14.87 13.57 -33.57
CA ASP A 112 -15.73 14.73 -33.90
C ASP A 112 -17.24 14.51 -34.00
N TYR A 113 -18.04 15.37 -33.34
CA TYR A 113 -19.11 16.20 -33.91
C TYR A 113 -20.13 16.63 -32.83
N GLY A 114 -20.24 17.95 -32.65
CA GLY A 114 -21.49 18.72 -32.67
C GLY A 114 -22.69 18.37 -31.77
N ASP A 115 -23.04 19.38 -30.95
CA ASP A 115 -24.38 19.84 -30.56
C ASP A 115 -25.19 19.17 -29.43
N MET A 116 -25.67 20.07 -28.54
CA MET A 116 -26.54 19.89 -27.38
C MET A 116 -27.92 19.31 -27.73
N GLU A 117 -28.53 18.59 -26.78
CA GLU A 117 -29.87 18.97 -26.25
C GLU A 117 -30.16 18.27 -24.89
N GLU A 118 -30.77 19.04 -23.98
CA GLU A 118 -31.17 18.69 -22.61
C GLU A 118 -32.28 17.62 -22.55
N VAL A 119 -32.45 16.92 -21.41
CA VAL A 119 -33.73 16.94 -20.64
C VAL A 119 -33.65 16.32 -19.23
N GLU A 120 -34.07 17.16 -18.28
CA GLU A 120 -34.91 16.99 -17.08
C GLU A 120 -34.57 16.05 -15.90
N ALA A 121 -34.30 16.70 -14.75
CA ALA A 121 -34.37 16.15 -13.41
C ALA A 121 -35.76 16.35 -12.79
N VAL A 122 -36.35 15.29 -12.22
CA VAL A 122 -37.59 15.35 -11.43
C VAL A 122 -37.25 15.64 -9.96
N SER A 123 -37.84 16.72 -9.45
CA SER A 123 -37.66 17.30 -8.11
C SER A 123 -38.44 16.56 -7.02
N PRO A 124 -37.96 16.56 -5.75
CA PRO A 124 -38.88 16.59 -4.62
C PRO A 124 -38.48 17.66 -3.60
N LEU A 125 -39.09 18.84 -3.74
CA LEU A 125 -39.55 19.60 -2.59
C LEU A 125 -40.91 19.03 -2.18
N LEU A 126 -41.07 18.62 -0.93
CA LEU A 126 -42.28 18.82 -0.14
C LEU A 126 -41.99 18.38 1.29
N LEU A 127 -41.91 19.35 2.21
CA LEU A 127 -42.69 19.42 3.45
C LEU A 127 -42.05 20.46 4.39
N GLU A 128 -42.55 21.69 4.32
CA GLU A 128 -42.62 22.58 5.48
C GLU A 128 -44.09 22.60 5.98
N PRO A 129 -44.43 23.34 7.06
CA PRO A 129 -44.09 23.10 8.46
C PRO A 129 -45.40 23.04 9.31
N ARG A 130 -45.22 23.17 10.64
CA ARG A 130 -46.21 23.07 11.74
C ARG A 130 -47.54 23.79 11.56
#